data_AF-A0A9X2F9D2-F1
#
_entry.id   AF-A0A9X2F9D2-F1
#
_cell.length_a   1.000
_cell.length_b   1.000
_cell.length_c   1.000
_cell.angle_alpha   90.00
_cell.angle_beta   90.00
_cell.angle_gamma   90.00
#
_symmetry.space_group_name_H-M   'P 1'
#
loop_
_entity.id
_entity.type
_entity.pdbx_description
1 polymer ?
#
loop_
_entity_poly.entity_id
_entity_poly.type
_entity_poly.pdbx_seq_one_letter_code
_entity_poly.pdbx_strand_id
1 'polypeptide(L)'
;MIHYFIRRLFVGAITLVLITFLVYALIRMMPGTPLTIVQAVGDPSMQMSEADQKRLEKAYGLDKPWPLGYLDWASKVARFDLGNSLSRKEPVVRLIGRRIGPTLLLTVSSLVLTYVLSIPLGLWSTARSNTIAERTVSMLLYMLYSLPSFVAALYLQILFAVKLEWLPLRGMKSIDYADLSAMGQAWDIFLHALLPVICFTYGSLAYYSRFIKSNMQEVIRQDYIRTAKAKGLTERSILVKHAFRNTLIPLVTLVGLTLPSLLSGAIILEMIFSWPGMGTLFFEALNERDYPTIMGLTLMFSVLTLAGQLLADMLYSVVDPRVTYS
;
A
#
# COMPACT_ATOMS: atom_id res chain seq x y z
N MET A 1 21.20 20.40 3.22
CA MET A 1 20.98 19.01 2.75
C MET A 1 21.41 17.94 3.75
N ILE A 2 22.70 17.80 4.09
CA ILE A 2 23.15 16.78 5.08
C ILE A 2 22.50 17.00 6.47
N HIS A 3 22.48 18.24 6.97
CA HIS A 3 21.83 18.56 8.26
C HIS A 3 20.32 18.24 8.25
N TYR A 4 19.63 18.58 7.15
CA TYR A 4 18.23 18.21 6.94
C TYR A 4 18.01 16.69 6.93
N PHE A 5 18.86 15.95 6.20
CA PHE A 5 18.80 14.50 6.13
C PHE A 5 19.01 13.84 7.50
N ILE A 6 20.01 14.29 8.26
CA ILE A 6 20.27 13.81 9.63
C ILE A 6 19.09 14.12 10.55
N ARG A 7 18.57 15.35 10.50
CA ARG A 7 17.39 15.75 11.27
C ARG A 7 16.18 14.87 10.92
N ARG A 8 15.96 14.59 9.64
CA ARG A 8 14.86 13.75 9.17
C ARG A 8 15.01 12.30 9.61
N LEU A 9 16.23 11.75 9.55
CA LEU A 9 16.55 10.41 10.02
C LEU A 9 16.35 10.29 11.54
N PHE A 10 16.76 11.30 12.30
CA PHE A 10 16.56 11.35 13.75
C PHE A 10 15.08 11.42 14.13
N VAL A 11 14.31 12.31 13.50
CA VAL A 11 12.84 12.39 13.69
C VAL A 11 12.18 11.07 13.26
N GLY A 12 12.63 10.46 12.16
CA GLY A 12 12.15 9.16 11.70
C GLY A 12 12.44 8.05 12.72
N ALA A 13 13.64 8.00 13.29
CA ALA A 13 14.00 7.02 14.31
C ALA A 13 13.13 7.18 15.58
N ILE A 14 12.93 8.42 16.05
CA ILE A 14 12.01 8.70 17.17
C ILE A 14 10.60 8.24 16.83
N THR A 15 10.11 8.58 15.64
CA THR A 15 8.78 8.19 15.17
C THR A 15 8.63 6.67 15.13
N LEU A 16 9.64 5.95 14.65
CA LEU A 16 9.65 4.48 14.62
C LEU A 16 9.59 3.86 16.02
N VAL A 17 10.38 4.40 16.95
CA VAL A 17 10.35 3.97 18.36
C VAL A 17 8.98 4.24 18.95
N LEU A 18 8.39 5.42 18.75
CA LEU A 18 7.07 5.75 19.26
C LEU A 18 5.98 4.83 18.69
N ILE A 19 5.95 4.61 17.37
CA ILE A 19 4.97 3.73 16.73
C ILE A 19 5.08 2.31 17.30
N THR A 20 6.29 1.73 17.30
CA THR A 20 6.50 0.36 17.78
C THR A 20 6.23 0.22 19.27
N PHE A 21 6.62 1.21 20.08
CA PHE A 21 6.36 1.22 21.52
C PHE A 21 4.87 1.28 21.83
N LEU A 22 4.12 2.17 21.16
CA LEU A 22 2.67 2.28 21.34
C LEU A 22 1.95 1.00 20.89
N VAL A 23 2.31 0.46 19.73
CA VAL A 23 1.71 -0.79 19.23
C VAL A 23 2.04 -1.96 20.16
N TYR A 24 3.28 -2.07 20.64
CA TYR A 24 3.66 -3.09 21.61
C TYR A 24 2.88 -2.96 22.92
N ALA A 25 2.73 -1.74 23.45
CA ALA A 25 1.97 -1.47 24.66
C ALA A 25 0.49 -1.87 24.47
N LEU A 26 -0.14 -1.46 23.37
CA LEU A 26 -1.53 -1.81 23.06
C LEU A 26 -1.72 -3.33 23.00
N ILE A 27 -0.86 -4.02 22.27
CA ILE A 27 -0.91 -5.49 22.15
C ILE A 27 -0.77 -6.17 23.51
N ARG A 28 0.14 -5.68 24.37
CA ARG A 28 0.36 -6.22 25.72
C ARG A 28 -0.76 -5.89 26.72
N MET A 29 -1.55 -4.85 26.45
CA MET A 29 -2.70 -4.46 27.25
C MET A 29 -4.02 -5.12 26.80
N MET A 30 -4.04 -5.76 25.62
CA MET A 30 -5.23 -6.48 25.15
C MET A 30 -5.53 -7.67 26.08
N PRO A 31 -6.79 -7.84 26.52
CA PRO A 31 -7.16 -8.94 27.41
C PRO A 31 -7.06 -10.29 26.69
N GLY A 32 -6.22 -11.20 27.21
CA GLY A 32 -5.94 -12.53 26.67
C GLY A 32 -4.60 -12.59 25.92
N THR A 33 -3.80 -13.60 26.20
CA THR A 33 -2.51 -13.85 25.53
C THR A 33 -2.69 -14.81 24.34
N PRO A 34 -1.73 -14.86 23.40
CA PRO A 34 -1.78 -15.83 22.30
C PRO A 34 -1.84 -17.27 22.82
N LEU A 35 -1.28 -17.52 24.00
CA LEU A 35 -1.30 -18.80 24.71
C LEU A 35 -2.70 -19.15 25.23
N THR A 36 -3.47 -18.16 25.70
CA THR A 36 -4.86 -18.37 26.10
C THR A 36 -5.79 -18.63 24.92
N ILE A 37 -5.48 -18.15 23.70
CA ILE A 37 -6.27 -18.48 22.51
C ILE A 37 -6.06 -19.92 22.09
N VAL A 38 -4.81 -20.41 22.06
CA VAL A 38 -4.52 -21.82 21.77
C VAL A 38 -5.25 -22.75 22.75
N GLN A 39 -5.37 -22.33 24.02
CA GLN A 39 -6.16 -23.04 25.03
C GLN A 39 -7.68 -22.91 24.84
N ALA A 40 -8.17 -21.76 24.33
CA ALA A 40 -9.60 -21.51 24.10
C ALA A 40 -10.18 -22.19 22.86
N VAL A 41 -9.34 -22.61 21.89
CA VAL A 41 -9.77 -23.32 20.68
C VAL A 41 -10.31 -24.73 20.97
N GLY A 42 -10.18 -25.23 22.21
CA GLY A 42 -10.92 -26.41 22.68
C GLY A 42 -10.49 -27.75 22.06
N ASP A 43 -9.42 -27.78 21.27
CA ASP A 43 -8.83 -29.01 20.74
C ASP A 43 -7.90 -29.63 21.80
N PRO A 44 -8.22 -30.82 22.35
CA PRO A 44 -7.42 -31.47 23.39
C PRO A 44 -5.99 -31.81 22.94
N SER A 45 -5.75 -31.93 21.63
CA SER A 45 -4.43 -32.22 21.06
C SER A 45 -3.48 -31.01 21.03
N MET A 46 -4.04 -29.80 21.24
CA MET A 46 -3.33 -28.52 21.27
C MET A 46 -3.14 -27.98 22.69
N GLN A 47 -3.50 -28.76 23.72
CA GLN A 47 -3.20 -28.43 25.11
C GLN A 47 -1.69 -28.42 25.33
N MET A 48 -1.11 -27.23 25.36
CA MET A 48 0.29 -27.05 25.73
C MET A 48 0.51 -27.46 27.19
N SER A 49 1.58 -28.21 27.45
CA SER A 49 2.06 -28.45 28.81
C SER A 49 2.35 -27.12 29.50
N GLU A 50 2.10 -27.03 30.81
CA GLU A 50 2.43 -25.84 31.62
C GLU A 50 3.90 -25.42 31.49
N ALA A 51 4.80 -26.39 31.26
CA ALA A 51 6.22 -26.14 31.02
C ALA A 51 6.46 -25.42 29.69
N ASP A 52 5.78 -25.82 28.63
CA ASP A 52 5.86 -25.17 27.32
C ASP A 52 5.22 -23.78 27.35
N GLN A 53 4.15 -23.60 28.12
CA GLN A 53 3.50 -22.31 28.31
C GLN A 53 4.46 -21.31 28.97
N LYS A 54 5.09 -21.68 30.09
CA LYS A 54 6.09 -20.83 30.76
C LYS A 54 7.31 -20.56 29.87
N ARG A 55 7.71 -21.51 29.03
CA ARG A 55 8.81 -21.32 28.07
C ARG A 55 8.46 -20.27 27.02
N LEU A 56 7.25 -20.30 26.47
CA LEU A 56 6.79 -19.31 25.51
C LEU A 56 6.57 -17.95 26.18
N GLU A 57 5.99 -17.90 27.39
CA GLU A 57 5.84 -16.65 28.14
C GLU A 57 7.19 -15.93 28.31
N LYS A 58 8.22 -16.68 28.72
CA LYS A 58 9.58 -16.14 28.86
C LYS A 58 10.22 -15.77 27.52
N ALA A 59 10.02 -16.56 26.47
CA ALA A 59 10.59 -16.30 25.14
C ALA A 59 10.07 -15.00 24.51
N TYR A 60 8.79 -14.68 24.77
CA TYR A 60 8.12 -13.48 24.26
C TYR A 60 8.07 -12.33 25.29
N GLY A 61 8.74 -12.48 26.43
CA GLY A 61 8.83 -11.47 27.48
C GLY A 61 7.48 -11.16 28.14
N LEU A 62 6.52 -12.07 28.05
CA LEU A 62 5.18 -11.96 28.64
C LEU A 62 5.23 -12.02 30.17
N ASP A 63 6.30 -12.59 30.73
CA ASP A 63 6.61 -12.69 32.16
C ASP A 63 7.01 -11.36 32.81
N LYS A 64 7.37 -10.35 32.01
CA LYS A 64 7.88 -9.05 32.49
C LYS A 64 6.86 -7.93 32.29
N PRO A 65 6.95 -6.82 33.04
CA PRO A 65 6.28 -5.57 32.69
C PRO A 65 6.52 -5.21 31.22
N TRP A 66 5.47 -4.77 30.54
CA TRP A 66 5.51 -4.51 29.10
C TRP A 66 6.65 -3.55 28.64
N PRO A 67 7.10 -2.54 29.41
CA PRO A 67 8.23 -1.69 28.96
C PRO A 67 9.55 -2.48 28.88
N LEU A 68 9.79 -3.39 29.82
CA LEU A 68 10.98 -4.26 29.81
C LEU A 68 10.89 -5.30 28.68
N GLY A 69 9.69 -5.81 28.40
CA GLY A 69 9.43 -6.67 27.25
C GLY A 69 9.70 -5.97 25.91
N TYR A 70 9.34 -4.69 25.79
CA TYR A 70 9.64 -3.89 24.60
C TYR A 70 11.15 -3.73 24.39
N LEU A 71 11.92 -3.44 25.45
CA LEU A 71 13.37 -3.31 25.33
C LEU A 71 14.04 -4.62 24.87
N ASP A 72 13.57 -5.77 25.35
CA ASP A 72 14.05 -7.08 24.88
C ASP A 72 13.71 -7.31 23.40
N TRP A 73 12.47 -7.01 23.00
CA TRP A 73 12.06 -7.07 21.60
C TRP A 73 12.89 -6.13 20.72
N ALA A 74 13.07 -4.88 21.11
CA ALA A 74 13.85 -3.90 20.36
C ALA A 74 15.33 -4.31 20.23
N SER A 75 15.91 -4.93 21.27
CA SER A 75 17.25 -5.50 21.24
C SER A 75 17.38 -6.65 20.22
N LYS A 76 16.38 -7.54 20.13
CA LYS A 76 16.32 -8.60 19.12
C LYS A 76 16.20 -8.03 17.70
N VAL A 77 15.32 -7.04 17.52
CA VAL A 77 15.15 -6.34 16.23
C VAL A 77 16.43 -5.65 15.79
N ALA A 78 17.18 -5.04 16.71
CA ALA A 78 18.48 -4.43 16.40
C ALA A 78 19.52 -5.44 15.88
N ARG A 79 19.30 -6.74 16.11
CA ARG A 79 20.11 -7.85 15.57
C ARG A 79 19.45 -8.51 14.36
N PHE A 80 18.46 -7.86 13.73
CA PHE A 80 17.67 -8.35 12.61
C PHE A 80 16.84 -9.60 12.92
N ASP A 81 16.50 -9.82 14.19
CA ASP A 81 15.62 -10.91 14.62
C ASP A 81 14.22 -10.37 14.95
N LEU A 82 13.26 -10.64 14.06
CA LEU A 82 11.84 -10.32 14.26
C LEU A 82 11.10 -11.39 15.08
N GLY A 83 11.79 -12.48 15.45
CA GLY A 83 11.21 -13.64 16.10
C GLY A 83 10.47 -14.58 15.15
N ASN A 84 9.81 -15.55 15.77
CA ASN A 84 9.01 -16.56 15.09
C ASN A 84 7.52 -16.32 15.35
N SER A 85 6.73 -16.51 14.30
CA SER A 85 5.26 -16.54 14.37
C SER A 85 4.81 -17.63 15.33
N LEU A 86 3.90 -17.27 16.22
CA LEU A 86 3.29 -18.21 17.17
C LEU A 86 2.35 -19.18 16.47
N SER A 87 1.53 -18.67 15.56
CA SER A 87 0.52 -19.46 14.85
C SER A 87 1.13 -20.35 13.77
N ARG A 88 2.06 -19.81 12.99
CA ARG A 88 2.65 -20.48 11.81
C ARG A 88 3.95 -21.22 12.12
N LYS A 89 4.52 -21.03 13.32
CA LYS A 89 5.75 -21.69 13.79
C LYS A 89 6.94 -21.52 12.84
N GLU A 90 7.01 -20.39 12.14
CA GLU A 90 8.11 -20.06 11.23
C GLU A 90 8.60 -18.61 11.41
N PRO A 91 9.82 -18.27 10.94
CA PRO A 91 10.36 -16.92 11.09
C PRO A 91 9.51 -15.85 10.42
N VAL A 92 9.25 -14.75 11.12
CA VAL A 92 8.41 -13.63 10.63
C VAL A 92 8.97 -13.04 9.34
N VAL A 93 10.30 -12.93 9.21
CA VAL A 93 10.97 -12.46 7.99
C VAL A 93 10.60 -13.30 6.76
N ARG A 94 10.47 -14.63 6.93
CA ARG A 94 10.10 -15.55 5.84
C ARG A 94 8.63 -15.40 5.46
N LEU A 95 7.75 -15.24 6.44
CA LEU A 95 6.33 -14.96 6.21
C LEU A 95 6.15 -13.68 5.39
N ILE A 96 6.81 -12.61 5.82
CA ILE A 96 6.81 -11.31 5.13
C ILE A 96 7.32 -11.48 3.69
N GLY A 97 8.48 -12.12 3.51
CA GLY A 97 9.09 -12.31 2.18
C GLY A 97 8.18 -13.01 1.17
N ARG A 98 7.36 -13.98 1.62
CA ARG A 98 6.38 -14.69 0.76
C ARG A 98 5.18 -13.83 0.37
N ARG A 99 4.82 -12.83 1.18
CA ARG A 99 3.61 -12.01 1.03
C ARG A 99 3.86 -10.65 0.33
N ILE A 100 5.11 -10.17 0.33
CA ILE A 100 5.50 -8.93 -0.38
C ILE A 100 5.22 -9.03 -1.88
N GLY A 101 5.65 -10.13 -2.52
CA GLY A 101 5.51 -10.32 -3.97
C GLY A 101 4.06 -10.21 -4.46
N PRO A 102 3.10 -10.96 -3.87
CA PRO A 102 1.69 -10.83 -4.19
C PRO A 102 1.13 -9.42 -4.01
N THR A 103 1.46 -8.70 -2.93
CA THR A 103 0.99 -7.31 -2.74
C THR A 103 1.56 -6.38 -3.81
N LEU A 104 2.86 -6.48 -4.10
CA LEU A 104 3.49 -5.68 -5.16
C LEU A 104 2.87 -5.95 -6.53
N LEU A 105 2.49 -7.19 -6.84
CA LEU A 105 1.83 -7.51 -8.10
C LEU A 105 0.56 -6.67 -8.26
N LEU A 106 -0.30 -6.60 -7.24
CA LEU A 106 -1.52 -5.81 -7.31
C LEU A 106 -1.24 -4.30 -7.35
N THR A 107 -0.41 -3.81 -6.43
CA THR A 107 -0.24 -2.37 -6.24
C THR A 107 0.58 -1.74 -7.36
N VAL A 108 1.64 -2.39 -7.85
CA VAL A 108 2.43 -1.90 -8.98
C VAL A 108 1.63 -1.97 -10.27
N SER A 109 0.93 -3.07 -10.54
CA SER A 109 0.09 -3.18 -11.75
C SER A 109 -1.00 -2.12 -11.77
N SER A 110 -1.65 -1.89 -10.62
CA SER A 110 -2.65 -0.83 -10.48
C SER A 110 -2.05 0.57 -10.61
N LEU A 111 -0.88 0.82 -10.04
CA LEU A 111 -0.20 2.12 -10.16
C LEU A 111 0.15 2.43 -11.62
N VAL A 112 0.72 1.45 -12.34
CA VAL A 112 1.04 1.58 -13.77
C VAL A 112 -0.22 1.87 -14.57
N LEU A 113 -1.27 1.07 -14.38
CA LEU A 113 -2.54 1.27 -15.09
C LEU A 113 -3.18 2.63 -14.75
N THR A 114 -3.10 3.05 -13.50
CA THR A 114 -3.56 4.35 -13.03
C THR A 114 -2.88 5.48 -13.78
N TYR A 115 -1.54 5.49 -13.89
CA TYR A 115 -0.83 6.55 -14.60
C TYR A 115 -1.06 6.51 -16.12
N VAL A 116 -1.07 5.31 -16.71
CA VAL A 116 -1.36 5.11 -18.13
C VAL A 116 -2.72 5.67 -18.51
N LEU A 117 -3.72 5.55 -17.64
CA LEU A 117 -5.08 6.05 -17.90
C LEU A 117 -5.28 7.50 -17.45
N SER A 118 -4.79 7.87 -16.27
CA SER A 118 -5.06 9.20 -15.66
C SER A 118 -4.32 10.34 -16.35
N ILE A 119 -3.12 10.11 -16.87
CA ILE A 119 -2.35 11.15 -17.56
C ILE A 119 -3.05 11.57 -18.86
N PRO A 120 -3.37 10.66 -19.81
CA PRO A 120 -4.11 11.03 -21.01
C PRO A 120 -5.47 11.63 -20.68
N LEU A 121 -6.18 11.08 -19.69
CA LEU A 121 -7.51 11.58 -19.31
C LEU A 121 -7.44 12.98 -18.72
N GLY A 122 -6.46 13.26 -17.84
CA GLY A 122 -6.24 14.59 -17.26
C GLY A 122 -5.83 15.63 -18.31
N LEU A 123 -4.96 15.26 -19.25
CA LEU A 123 -4.58 16.12 -20.37
C LEU A 123 -5.77 16.39 -21.31
N TRP A 124 -6.54 15.36 -21.65
CA TRP A 124 -7.74 15.48 -22.47
C TRP A 124 -8.81 16.36 -21.82
N SER A 125 -9.08 16.16 -20.53
CA SER A 125 -10.03 16.97 -19.75
C SER A 125 -9.56 18.42 -19.60
N THR A 126 -8.24 18.65 -19.58
CA THR A 126 -7.69 20.00 -19.61
C THR A 126 -7.94 20.66 -20.96
N ALA A 127 -7.59 19.98 -22.05
CA ALA A 127 -7.75 20.48 -23.42
C ALA A 127 -9.21 20.79 -23.77
N ARG A 128 -10.15 19.99 -23.24
CA ARG A 128 -11.60 20.15 -23.47
C ARG A 128 -12.33 20.80 -22.30
N SER A 129 -11.62 21.59 -21.48
CA SER A 129 -12.22 22.28 -20.33
C SER A 129 -13.49 23.03 -20.74
N ASN A 130 -14.53 22.96 -19.91
CA ASN A 130 -15.85 23.59 -20.10
C ASN A 130 -16.73 23.02 -21.22
N THR A 131 -16.34 21.93 -21.88
CA THR A 131 -17.23 21.22 -22.82
C THR A 131 -18.16 20.25 -22.09
N ILE A 132 -19.31 19.92 -22.70
CA ILE A 132 -20.24 18.92 -22.13
C ILE A 132 -19.55 17.56 -21.95
N ALA A 133 -18.76 17.13 -22.94
CA ALA A 133 -18.02 15.87 -22.88
C ALA A 133 -17.10 15.80 -21.67
N GLU A 134 -16.37 16.89 -21.40
CA GLU A 134 -15.49 16.98 -20.22
C GLU A 134 -16.29 16.96 -18.92
N ARG A 135 -17.39 17.72 -18.84
CA ARG A 135 -18.26 17.72 -17.66
C ARG A 135 -18.84 16.34 -17.36
N THR A 136 -19.25 15.59 -18.39
CA THR A 136 -19.75 14.22 -18.23
C THR A 136 -18.66 13.29 -17.71
N VAL A 137 -17.46 13.33 -18.30
CA VAL A 137 -16.32 12.52 -17.82
C VAL A 137 -15.95 12.86 -16.39
N SER A 138 -15.86 14.16 -16.06
CA SER A 138 -15.61 14.59 -14.69
C SER A 138 -16.68 14.10 -13.72
N MET A 139 -17.97 14.17 -14.09
CA MET A 139 -19.07 13.66 -13.28
C MET A 139 -18.96 12.15 -13.04
N LEU A 140 -18.65 11.37 -14.09
CA LEU A 140 -18.41 9.93 -13.96
C LEU A 140 -17.24 9.61 -13.03
N LEU A 141 -16.13 10.35 -13.15
CA LEU A 141 -14.98 10.18 -12.24
C LEU A 141 -15.34 10.54 -10.79
N TYR A 142 -16.17 11.56 -10.56
CA TYR A 142 -16.67 11.89 -9.22
C TYR A 142 -17.55 10.79 -8.63
N MET A 143 -18.46 10.23 -9.44
CA MET A 143 -19.29 9.10 -9.02
C MET A 143 -18.43 7.89 -8.67
N LEU A 144 -17.45 7.56 -9.52
CA LEU A 144 -16.51 6.48 -9.26
C LEU A 144 -15.72 6.73 -7.97
N TYR A 145 -15.18 7.93 -7.77
CA TYR A 145 -14.43 8.26 -6.55
C TYR A 145 -15.28 8.17 -5.27
N SER A 146 -16.59 8.44 -5.38
CA SER A 146 -17.51 8.37 -4.25
C SER A 146 -17.90 6.93 -3.89
N LEU A 147 -17.68 5.96 -4.79
CA LEU A 147 -17.96 4.55 -4.54
C LEU A 147 -16.79 3.91 -3.76
N PRO A 148 -17.00 3.40 -2.54
CA PRO A 148 -15.94 2.73 -1.80
C PRO A 148 -15.42 1.49 -2.53
N SER A 149 -14.09 1.30 -2.53
CA SER A 149 -13.41 0.21 -3.27
C SER A 149 -13.89 -1.18 -2.90
N PHE A 150 -14.17 -1.42 -1.62
CA PHE A 150 -14.70 -2.70 -1.16
C PHE A 150 -16.12 -2.96 -1.69
N VAL A 151 -16.96 -1.92 -1.83
CA VAL A 151 -18.31 -2.05 -2.39
C VAL A 151 -18.22 -2.39 -3.86
N ALA A 152 -17.38 -1.66 -4.61
CA ALA A 152 -17.12 -1.95 -6.01
C ALA A 152 -16.61 -3.39 -6.20
N ALA A 153 -15.68 -3.85 -5.35
CA ALA A 153 -15.16 -5.21 -5.39
C ALA A 153 -16.26 -6.27 -5.28
N LEU A 154 -17.18 -6.12 -4.33
CA LEU A 154 -18.30 -7.06 -4.15
C LEU A 154 -19.22 -7.10 -5.37
N TYR A 155 -19.59 -5.94 -5.93
CA TYR A 155 -20.42 -5.88 -7.13
C TYR A 155 -19.72 -6.47 -8.35
N LEU A 156 -18.42 -6.19 -8.52
CA LEU A 156 -17.61 -6.73 -9.61
C LEU A 156 -17.46 -8.25 -9.50
N GLN A 157 -17.28 -8.81 -8.30
CA GLN A 157 -17.29 -10.25 -8.08
C GLN A 157 -18.65 -10.86 -8.44
N ILE A 158 -19.76 -10.27 -7.99
CA ILE A 158 -21.11 -10.77 -8.33
C ILE A 158 -21.32 -10.76 -9.85
N LEU A 159 -20.94 -9.69 -10.54
CA LEU A 159 -21.15 -9.58 -11.97
C LEU A 159 -20.22 -10.52 -12.76
N PHE A 160 -18.91 -10.38 -12.59
CA PHE A 160 -17.93 -11.03 -13.45
C PHE A 160 -17.57 -12.45 -13.02
N ALA A 161 -17.59 -12.74 -11.72
CA ALA A 161 -17.22 -14.06 -11.21
C ALA A 161 -18.42 -14.97 -10.97
N VAL A 162 -19.56 -14.43 -10.52
CA VAL A 162 -20.74 -15.24 -10.19
C VAL A 162 -21.76 -15.30 -11.32
N LYS A 163 -22.18 -14.16 -11.89
CA LYS A 163 -23.22 -14.14 -12.93
C LYS A 163 -22.70 -14.49 -14.31
N LEU A 164 -21.56 -13.93 -14.69
CA LEU A 164 -20.96 -14.12 -16.01
C LEU A 164 -19.96 -15.28 -16.04
N GLU A 165 -19.40 -15.66 -14.88
CA GLU A 165 -18.37 -16.71 -14.76
C GLU A 165 -17.13 -16.47 -15.64
N TRP A 166 -16.85 -15.20 -15.98
CA TRP A 166 -15.73 -14.82 -16.84
C TRP A 166 -14.40 -14.78 -16.08
N LEU A 167 -14.45 -14.48 -14.78
CA LEU A 167 -13.28 -14.25 -13.95
C LEU A 167 -13.35 -15.07 -12.66
N PRO A 168 -12.21 -15.47 -12.09
CA PRO A 168 -12.18 -16.20 -10.83
C PRO A 168 -12.71 -15.34 -9.67
N LEU A 169 -13.39 -15.99 -8.73
CA LEU A 169 -14.01 -15.31 -7.59
C LEU A 169 -12.99 -14.84 -6.54
N ARG A 170 -11.99 -15.68 -6.25
CA ARG A 170 -11.06 -15.50 -5.13
C ARG A 170 -9.76 -16.28 -5.34
N GLY A 171 -8.73 -15.90 -4.60
CA GLY A 171 -7.41 -16.50 -4.62
C GLY A 171 -6.49 -15.84 -5.65
N MET A 172 -5.21 -16.24 -5.64
CA MET A 172 -4.21 -15.79 -6.61
C MET A 172 -4.04 -16.77 -7.78
N LYS A 173 -4.47 -18.03 -7.59
CA LYS A 173 -4.20 -19.16 -8.47
C LYS A 173 -5.38 -20.11 -8.48
N SER A 174 -5.66 -20.72 -9.63
CA SER A 174 -6.60 -21.83 -9.76
C SER A 174 -6.07 -23.12 -9.10
N ILE A 175 -6.95 -24.08 -8.88
CA ILE A 175 -6.63 -25.37 -8.26
C ILE A 175 -5.66 -26.19 -9.14
N ASP A 176 -5.83 -26.12 -10.45
CA ASP A 176 -5.04 -26.78 -11.49
C ASP A 176 -3.76 -26.01 -11.88
N TYR A 177 -3.41 -24.93 -11.17
CA TYR A 177 -2.27 -24.07 -11.49
C TYR A 177 -0.94 -24.84 -11.68
N ALA A 178 -0.73 -25.90 -10.90
CA ALA A 178 0.48 -26.71 -10.96
C ALA A 178 0.62 -27.49 -12.28
N ASP A 179 -0.50 -27.82 -12.92
CA ASP A 179 -0.56 -28.60 -14.16
C ASP A 179 -0.48 -27.72 -15.42
N LEU A 180 -0.56 -26.40 -15.27
CA LEU A 180 -0.49 -25.43 -16.36
C LEU A 180 0.94 -25.23 -16.86
N SER A 181 1.08 -24.97 -18.17
CA SER A 181 2.33 -24.47 -18.75
C SER A 181 2.72 -23.11 -18.14
N ALA A 182 4.00 -22.70 -18.27
CA ALA A 182 4.45 -21.40 -17.75
C ALA A 182 3.62 -20.20 -18.26
N MET A 183 3.17 -20.25 -19.53
CA MET A 183 2.27 -19.23 -20.08
C MET A 183 0.86 -19.33 -19.48
N GLY A 184 0.36 -20.56 -19.29
CA GLY A 184 -0.92 -20.80 -18.62
C GLY A 184 -0.93 -20.28 -17.18
N GLN A 185 0.15 -20.50 -16.42
CA GLN A 185 0.33 -19.97 -15.07
C GLN A 185 0.32 -18.44 -15.02
N ALA A 186 0.99 -17.78 -15.98
CA ALA A 186 0.98 -16.33 -16.08
C ALA A 186 -0.43 -15.78 -16.42
N TRP A 187 -1.14 -16.45 -17.33
CA TRP A 187 -2.50 -16.10 -17.70
C TRP A 187 -3.48 -16.30 -16.55
N ASP A 188 -3.35 -17.39 -15.80
CA ASP A 188 -4.15 -17.68 -14.61
C ASP A 188 -4.00 -16.56 -13.57
N ILE A 189 -2.75 -16.19 -13.23
CA ILE A 189 -2.49 -15.08 -12.30
C ILE A 189 -3.07 -13.76 -12.83
N PHE A 190 -2.96 -13.49 -14.13
CA PHE A 190 -3.53 -12.29 -14.74
C PHE A 190 -5.05 -12.22 -14.56
N LEU A 191 -5.77 -13.32 -14.81
CA LEU A 191 -7.22 -13.38 -14.62
C LEU A 191 -7.61 -13.18 -13.14
N HIS A 192 -6.85 -13.76 -12.20
CA HIS A 192 -7.05 -13.57 -10.76
C HIS A 192 -6.75 -12.13 -10.31
N ALA A 193 -5.76 -11.48 -10.92
CA ALA A 193 -5.37 -10.11 -10.58
C ALA A 193 -6.31 -9.06 -11.18
N LEU A 194 -7.06 -9.37 -12.24
CA LEU A 194 -7.81 -8.38 -13.03
C LEU A 194 -8.83 -7.60 -12.19
N LEU A 195 -9.73 -8.29 -11.47
CA LEU A 195 -10.73 -7.64 -10.62
C LEU A 195 -10.10 -6.83 -9.46
N PRO A 196 -9.15 -7.38 -8.68
CA PRO A 196 -8.43 -6.59 -7.69
C PRO A 196 -7.78 -5.35 -8.30
N VAL A 197 -7.01 -5.50 -9.38
CA VAL A 197 -6.32 -4.38 -10.04
C VAL A 197 -7.30 -3.31 -10.50
N ILE A 198 -8.46 -3.68 -11.05
CA ILE A 198 -9.52 -2.72 -11.40
C ILE A 198 -9.98 -1.95 -10.16
N CYS A 199 -10.23 -2.64 -9.04
CA CYS A 199 -10.68 -2.04 -7.78
C CYS A 199 -9.66 -1.02 -7.23
N PHE A 200 -8.36 -1.34 -7.27
CA PHE A 200 -7.31 -0.39 -6.87
C PHE A 200 -7.18 0.77 -7.87
N THR A 201 -7.37 0.50 -9.16
CA THR A 201 -7.10 1.47 -10.24
C THR A 201 -8.18 2.53 -10.33
N TYR A 202 -9.47 2.18 -10.24
CA TYR A 202 -10.52 3.16 -10.54
C TYR A 202 -10.54 4.32 -9.53
N GLY A 203 -10.32 4.04 -8.24
CA GLY A 203 -10.30 5.06 -7.19
C GLY A 203 -9.12 6.01 -7.37
N SER A 204 -7.95 5.44 -7.64
CA SER A 204 -6.73 6.19 -7.95
C SER A 204 -6.90 7.01 -9.24
N LEU A 205 -7.43 6.42 -10.31
CA LEU A 205 -7.67 7.05 -11.61
C LEU A 205 -8.49 8.34 -11.47
N ALA A 206 -9.57 8.32 -10.69
CA ALA A 206 -10.41 9.49 -10.47
C ALA A 206 -9.65 10.61 -9.73
N TYR A 207 -8.87 10.27 -8.72
CA TYR A 207 -8.04 11.22 -7.99
C TYR A 207 -6.94 11.82 -8.89
N TYR A 208 -6.12 10.98 -9.55
CA TYR A 208 -4.98 11.43 -10.35
C TYR A 208 -5.38 12.22 -11.59
N SER A 209 -6.44 11.81 -12.29
CA SER A 209 -6.91 12.56 -13.48
C SER A 209 -7.34 13.98 -13.13
N ARG A 210 -8.03 14.14 -11.98
CA ARG A 210 -8.43 15.45 -11.44
C ARG A 210 -7.23 16.26 -10.96
N PHE A 211 -6.29 15.62 -10.26
CA PHE A 211 -5.06 16.27 -9.82
C PHE A 211 -4.27 16.84 -11.01
N ILE A 212 -4.08 16.03 -12.07
CA ILE A 212 -3.40 16.45 -13.30
C ILE A 212 -4.15 17.61 -13.94
N LYS A 213 -5.49 17.52 -14.06
CA LYS A 213 -6.30 18.62 -14.61
C LYS A 213 -6.12 19.93 -13.82
N SER A 214 -6.19 19.87 -12.49
CA SER A 214 -6.05 21.04 -11.64
C SER A 214 -4.69 21.72 -11.84
N ASN A 215 -3.61 20.93 -11.78
CA ASN A 215 -2.25 21.43 -12.00
C ASN A 215 -2.07 22.00 -13.42
N MET A 216 -2.61 21.33 -14.43
CA MET A 216 -2.56 21.81 -15.80
C MET A 216 -3.31 23.13 -16.00
N GLN A 217 -4.46 23.31 -15.35
CA GLN A 217 -5.25 24.54 -15.43
C GLN A 217 -4.52 25.75 -14.81
N GLU A 218 -3.76 25.55 -13.74
CA GLU A 218 -2.90 26.58 -13.17
C GLU A 218 -1.74 26.91 -14.11
N VAL A 219 -1.09 25.88 -14.68
CA VAL A 219 0.05 26.06 -15.57
C VAL A 219 -0.32 26.76 -16.88
N ILE A 220 -1.47 26.46 -17.47
CA ILE A 220 -1.90 27.08 -18.74
C ILE A 220 -2.12 28.59 -18.61
N ARG A 221 -2.31 29.11 -17.39
CA ARG A 221 -2.49 30.54 -17.11
C ARG A 221 -1.16 31.31 -16.95
N GLN A 222 -0.03 30.63 -17.03
CA GLN A 222 1.29 31.23 -16.84
C GLN A 222 1.78 32.02 -18.08
N ASP A 223 2.57 33.07 -17.85
CA ASP A 223 3.03 33.99 -18.91
C ASP A 223 3.89 33.33 -19.99
N TYR A 224 4.67 32.31 -19.64
CA TYR A 224 5.46 31.56 -20.62
C TYR A 224 4.58 30.76 -21.59
N ILE A 225 3.37 30.35 -21.17
CA ILE A 225 2.38 29.71 -22.04
C ILE A 225 1.76 30.74 -22.99
N ARG A 226 1.47 31.96 -22.50
CA ARG A 226 1.02 33.06 -23.36
C ARG A 226 2.06 33.40 -24.42
N THR A 227 3.34 33.41 -24.04
CA THR A 227 4.46 33.60 -24.97
C THR A 227 4.55 32.47 -25.99
N ALA A 228 4.37 31.21 -25.58
CA ALA A 228 4.33 30.06 -26.47
C ALA A 228 3.18 30.16 -27.49
N LYS A 229 1.99 30.61 -27.07
CA LYS A 229 0.85 30.90 -27.95
C LYS A 229 1.17 32.02 -28.95
N ALA A 230 1.79 33.11 -28.50
CA ALA A 230 2.17 34.22 -29.37
C ALA A 230 3.21 33.83 -30.43
N LYS A 231 4.05 32.82 -30.15
CA LYS A 231 4.98 32.22 -31.12
C LYS A 231 4.32 31.27 -32.13
N GLY A 232 3.00 31.09 -32.09
CA GLY A 232 2.26 30.24 -33.05
C GLY A 232 2.40 28.74 -32.81
N LEU A 233 2.81 28.31 -31.60
CA LEU A 233 2.91 26.89 -31.29
C LEU A 233 1.53 26.22 -31.27
N THR A 234 1.46 24.97 -31.72
CA THR A 234 0.20 24.20 -31.73
C THR A 234 -0.28 23.89 -30.32
N GLU A 235 -1.60 23.78 -30.12
CA GLU A 235 -2.20 23.47 -28.81
C GLU A 235 -1.62 22.19 -28.18
N ARG A 236 -1.39 21.15 -29.00
CA ARG A 236 -0.78 19.90 -28.55
C ARG A 236 0.65 20.11 -28.05
N SER A 237 1.45 20.93 -28.74
CA SER A 237 2.82 21.24 -28.31
C SER A 237 2.81 22.05 -27.01
N ILE A 238 1.92 23.02 -26.89
CA ILE A 238 1.75 23.82 -25.68
C ILE A 238 1.35 22.92 -24.50
N LEU A 239 0.34 22.07 -24.67
CA LEU A 239 -0.13 21.16 -23.62
C LEU A 239 0.93 20.15 -23.18
N VAL A 240 1.54 19.43 -24.12
CA VAL A 240 2.43 18.30 -23.78
C VAL A 240 3.84 18.77 -23.44
N LYS A 241 4.43 19.66 -24.25
CA LYS A 241 5.86 20.03 -24.11
C LYS A 241 6.08 21.18 -23.13
N HIS A 242 5.15 22.14 -23.05
CA HIS A 242 5.33 23.33 -22.22
C HIS A 242 4.55 23.24 -20.90
N ALA A 243 3.28 22.85 -20.94
CA ALA A 243 2.46 22.79 -19.73
C ALA A 243 2.73 21.51 -18.91
N PHE A 244 2.52 20.33 -19.51
CA PHE A 244 2.62 19.07 -18.78
C PHE A 244 4.00 18.81 -18.19
N ARG A 245 5.07 19.17 -18.91
CA ARG A 245 6.44 19.07 -18.40
C ARG A 245 6.65 19.81 -17.08
N ASN A 246 6.01 20.96 -16.90
CA ASN A 246 6.08 21.72 -15.66
C ASN A 246 5.14 21.19 -14.57
N THR A 247 4.08 20.44 -14.93
CA THR A 247 3.24 19.70 -13.96
C THR A 247 3.85 18.39 -13.47
N LEU A 248 4.95 17.91 -14.10
CA LEU A 248 5.67 16.74 -13.60
C LEU A 248 6.22 16.97 -12.20
N ILE A 249 6.42 18.24 -11.80
CA ILE A 249 6.98 18.61 -10.52
C ILE A 249 6.10 18.11 -9.34
N PRO A 250 4.82 18.52 -9.24
CA PRO A 250 3.89 17.95 -8.26
C PRO A 250 3.64 16.45 -8.44
N LEU A 251 3.64 15.94 -9.67
CA LEU A 251 3.39 14.52 -9.93
C LEU A 251 4.49 13.61 -9.39
N VAL A 252 5.77 13.99 -9.55
CA VAL A 252 6.90 13.22 -9.01
C VAL A 252 6.84 13.17 -7.48
N THR A 253 6.44 14.26 -6.84
CA THR A 253 6.23 14.30 -5.38
C THR A 253 5.15 13.30 -4.96
N LEU A 254 4.04 13.25 -5.71
CA LEU A 254 2.94 12.35 -5.45
C LEU A 254 3.35 10.87 -5.63
N VAL A 255 4.14 10.55 -6.68
CA VAL A 255 4.73 9.22 -6.85
C VAL A 255 5.60 8.83 -5.65
N GLY A 256 6.43 9.76 -5.15
CA GLY A 256 7.25 9.53 -3.95
C GLY A 256 6.41 9.14 -2.74
N LEU A 257 5.27 9.81 -2.55
CA LEU A 257 4.32 9.55 -1.45
C LEU A 257 3.53 8.24 -1.63
N THR A 258 3.45 7.68 -2.84
CA THR A 258 2.75 6.41 -3.07
C THR A 258 3.58 5.18 -2.70
N LEU A 259 4.90 5.28 -2.65
CA LEU A 259 5.79 4.15 -2.36
C LEU A 259 5.45 3.41 -1.05
N PRO A 260 5.18 4.09 0.08
CA PRO A 260 4.70 3.42 1.30
C PRO A 260 3.40 2.65 1.10
N SER A 261 2.46 3.26 0.38
CA SER A 261 1.13 2.66 0.15
C SER A 261 1.19 1.40 -0.73
N LEU A 262 2.24 1.25 -1.57
CA LEU A 262 2.41 0.07 -2.41
C LEU A 262 2.62 -1.21 -1.61
N LEU A 263 3.23 -1.12 -0.43
CA LEU A 263 3.57 -2.27 0.40
C LEU A 263 2.68 -2.41 1.63
N SER A 264 2.03 -1.32 2.07
CA SER A 264 1.02 -1.38 3.13
C SER A 264 -0.20 -2.23 2.70
N GLY A 265 -0.45 -2.35 1.39
CA GLY A 265 -1.55 -3.12 0.81
C GLY A 265 -2.93 -2.54 1.18
N ALA A 266 -3.95 -2.77 0.34
CA ALA A 266 -5.32 -2.53 0.77
C ALA A 266 -5.81 -3.81 1.46
N ILE A 267 -5.62 -3.88 2.78
CA ILE A 267 -6.01 -5.02 3.64
C ILE A 267 -7.40 -5.53 3.26
N ILE A 268 -8.37 -4.61 3.12
CA ILE A 268 -9.77 -4.95 2.82
C ILE A 268 -9.92 -5.59 1.44
N LEU A 269 -9.26 -5.06 0.40
CA LEU A 269 -9.37 -5.63 -0.95
C LEU A 269 -8.67 -6.98 -1.03
N GLU A 270 -7.48 -7.12 -0.43
CA GLU A 270 -6.78 -8.40 -0.39
C GLU A 270 -7.62 -9.46 0.33
N MET A 271 -8.32 -9.10 1.41
CA MET A 271 -9.25 -10.01 2.07
C MET A 271 -10.45 -10.41 1.19
N ILE A 272 -11.12 -9.46 0.54
CA ILE A 272 -12.30 -9.72 -0.31
C ILE A 272 -11.95 -10.66 -1.45
N PHE A 273 -10.79 -10.47 -2.06
CA PHE A 273 -10.31 -11.35 -3.14
C PHE A 273 -9.54 -12.57 -2.63
N SER A 274 -9.40 -12.76 -1.31
CA SER A 274 -8.55 -13.81 -0.70
C SER A 274 -7.14 -13.84 -1.30
N TRP A 275 -6.60 -12.67 -1.59
CA TRP A 275 -5.27 -12.51 -2.15
C TRP A 275 -4.23 -12.70 -1.05
N PRO A 276 -3.18 -13.53 -1.27
CA PRO A 276 -2.21 -13.88 -0.25
C PRO A 276 -1.14 -12.78 -0.09
N GLY A 277 -1.56 -11.54 0.15
CA GLY A 277 -0.68 -10.39 0.33
C GLY A 277 -0.35 -10.08 1.79
N MET A 278 0.39 -8.98 1.96
CA MET A 278 0.81 -8.39 3.22
C MET A 278 -0.37 -7.95 4.08
N GLY A 279 -1.42 -7.41 3.47
CA GLY A 279 -2.60 -6.92 4.18
C GLY A 279 -3.40 -8.08 4.77
N THR A 280 -3.59 -9.15 3.99
CA THR A 280 -4.20 -10.38 4.50
C THR A 280 -3.37 -11.00 5.63
N LEU A 281 -2.03 -11.05 5.50
CA LEU A 281 -1.15 -11.54 6.57
C LEU A 281 -1.29 -10.71 7.86
N PHE A 282 -1.36 -9.38 7.74
CA PHE A 282 -1.55 -8.50 8.90
C PHE A 282 -2.89 -8.77 9.59
N PHE A 283 -3.97 -8.92 8.82
CA PHE A 283 -5.29 -9.23 9.35
C PHE A 283 -5.37 -10.63 9.99
N GLU A 284 -4.79 -11.65 9.35
CA GLU A 284 -4.65 -13.00 9.92
C GLU A 284 -3.91 -12.94 11.27
N ALA A 285 -2.76 -12.26 11.32
CA ALA A 285 -1.95 -12.13 12.53
C ALA A 285 -2.69 -11.42 13.67
N LEU A 286 -3.52 -10.41 13.36
CA LEU A 286 -4.36 -9.73 14.35
C LEU A 286 -5.41 -10.67 14.96
N ASN A 287 -6.11 -11.46 14.12
CA ASN A 287 -7.13 -12.40 14.59
C ASN A 287 -6.53 -13.55 15.39
N GLU A 288 -5.39 -14.07 14.96
CA GLU A 288 -4.65 -15.14 15.64
C GLU A 288 -3.85 -14.62 16.85
N ARG A 289 -3.82 -13.30 17.05
CA ARG A 289 -2.99 -12.62 18.06
C ARG A 289 -1.51 -13.00 17.97
N ASP A 290 -0.99 -13.11 16.77
CA ASP A 290 0.42 -13.43 16.53
C ASP A 290 1.30 -12.19 16.73
N TYR A 291 1.64 -11.90 17.99
CA TYR A 291 2.34 -10.66 18.37
C TYR A 291 3.67 -10.44 17.62
N PRO A 292 4.57 -11.43 17.45
CA PRO A 292 5.78 -11.27 16.66
C PRO A 292 5.51 -10.83 15.23
N THR A 293 4.51 -11.44 14.57
CA THR A 293 4.14 -11.09 13.20
C THR A 293 3.53 -9.70 13.11
N ILE A 294 2.62 -9.33 14.03
CA ILE A 294 2.06 -7.97 14.08
C ILE A 294 3.19 -6.94 14.25
N MET A 295 4.09 -7.14 15.21
CA MET A 295 5.20 -6.23 15.47
C MET A 295 6.17 -6.14 14.30
N GLY A 296 6.49 -7.26 13.65
CA GLY A 296 7.35 -7.29 12.47
C GLY A 296 6.74 -6.54 11.28
N LEU A 297 5.44 -6.72 11.04
CA LEU A 297 4.69 -6.01 9.99
C LEU A 297 4.58 -4.52 10.27
N THR A 298 4.25 -4.14 11.51
CA THR A 298 4.20 -2.73 11.94
C THR A 298 5.55 -2.05 11.75
N LEU A 299 6.65 -2.71 12.17
CA LEU A 299 8.00 -2.19 11.98
C LEU A 299 8.28 -1.98 10.49
N MET A 300 8.00 -3.00 9.67
CA MET A 300 8.24 -2.94 8.23
C MET A 300 7.44 -1.80 7.56
N PHE A 301 6.12 -1.71 7.81
CA PHE A 301 5.28 -0.64 7.26
C PHE A 301 5.75 0.75 7.72
N SER A 302 6.16 0.88 8.98
CA SER A 302 6.68 2.14 9.52
C SER A 302 7.99 2.54 8.86
N VAL A 303 8.94 1.62 8.71
CA VAL A 303 10.21 1.86 8.01
C VAL A 303 9.96 2.26 6.56
N LEU A 304 9.08 1.56 5.85
CA LEU A 304 8.73 1.86 4.47
C LEU A 304 8.04 3.22 4.33
N THR A 305 7.18 3.58 5.29
CA THR A 305 6.53 4.89 5.33
C THR A 305 7.53 6.01 5.52
N LEU A 306 8.44 5.87 6.47
CA LEU A 306 9.50 6.84 6.70
C LEU A 306 10.47 6.94 5.51
N ALA A 307 10.81 5.80 4.89
CA ALA A 307 11.65 5.75 3.70
C ALA A 307 10.97 6.45 2.50
N GLY A 308 9.70 6.15 2.24
CA GLY A 308 8.96 6.79 1.15
C GLY A 308 8.76 8.29 1.36
N GLN A 309 8.49 8.71 2.61
CA GLN A 309 8.43 10.13 2.94
C GLN A 309 9.79 10.83 2.72
N LEU A 310 10.88 10.21 3.16
CA LEU A 310 12.23 10.74 2.94
C LEU A 310 12.54 10.86 1.45
N LEU A 311 12.17 9.85 0.66
CA LEU A 311 12.29 9.90 -0.80
C LEU A 311 11.46 11.02 -1.41
N ALA A 312 10.22 11.23 -0.97
CA ALA A 312 9.37 12.32 -1.44
C ALA A 312 9.98 13.69 -1.11
N ASP A 313 10.50 13.88 0.10
CA ASP A 313 11.15 15.13 0.51
C ASP A 313 12.42 15.39 -0.34
N MET A 314 13.20 14.34 -0.63
CA MET A 314 14.37 14.43 -1.50
C MET A 314 13.98 14.78 -2.94
N LEU A 315 12.96 14.12 -3.49
CA LEU A 315 12.43 14.44 -4.82
C LEU A 315 11.93 15.88 -4.89
N TYR A 316 11.21 16.33 -3.88
CA TYR A 316 10.76 17.72 -3.78
C TYR A 316 11.93 18.70 -3.80
N SER A 317 13.02 18.41 -3.07
CA SER A 317 14.22 19.26 -3.04
C SER A 317 14.97 19.35 -4.38
N VAL A 318 14.97 18.27 -5.17
CA VAL A 318 15.62 18.23 -6.49
C VAL A 318 14.79 19.02 -7.50
N VAL A 319 13.48 18.98 -7.33
CA VAL A 319 12.54 19.51 -8.31
C VAL A 319 12.23 20.99 -8.07
N ASP A 320 12.19 21.44 -6.81
CA ASP A 320 12.08 22.86 -6.46
C ASP A 320 13.34 23.36 -5.72
N PRO A 321 14.32 23.94 -6.45
CA PRO A 321 15.56 24.45 -5.85
C PRO A 321 15.37 25.72 -5.00
N ARG A 322 14.15 26.29 -4.94
CA ARG A 322 13.85 27.46 -4.08
C ARG A 322 13.59 27.05 -2.63
N VAL A 323 13.35 25.77 -2.38
CA VAL A 323 13.12 25.22 -1.05
C VAL A 323 14.45 25.13 -0.32
N THR A 324 14.75 26.15 0.48
CA THR A 324 15.94 26.18 1.32
C THR A 324 15.61 25.52 2.65
N TYR A 325 16.11 24.29 2.86
CA TYR A 325 16.03 23.63 4.17
C TYR A 325 17.04 24.29 5.13
N SER A 326 16.59 25.26 5.92
CA SER A 326 17.35 25.80 7.06
C SER A 326 17.34 24.82 8.23
#